data_AF-A0A847WFC9-F1
#
_entry.id   AF-A0A847WFC9-F1
#
_cell.length_a   1.000
_cell.length_b   1.000
_cell.length_c   1.000
_cell.angle_alpha   90.00
_cell.angle_beta   90.00
_cell.angle_gamma   90.00
#
_symmetry.space_group_name_H-M   'P 1'
#
loop_
_entity.id
_entity.type
_entity.pdbx_description
1 polymer ?
#
loop_
_entity_poly.entity_id
_entity_poly.type
_entity_poly.pdbx_seq_one_letter_code
_entity_poly.pdbx_strand_id
1 'polypeptide(L)' 'MSIKQLFNDGWEFAKQRLTTELETINGNDITWSFVDIPHDWLIYNTKDLYETGEGWYKKKFNHKTIEGQVFIEMYG' A
#
# COMPACT_ATOMS: atom_id res chain seq x y z
N MET A 1 -19.04 -14.40 -16.36
CA MET A 1 -17.66 -14.07 -16.74
C MET A 1 -17.05 -13.28 -15.59
N SER A 2 -15.82 -13.57 -15.19
CA SER A 2 -15.07 -12.71 -14.26
C SER A 2 -14.24 -11.71 -15.05
N ILE A 3 -14.10 -10.50 -14.52
CA ILE A 3 -13.20 -9.46 -15.06
C ILE A 3 -12.01 -9.37 -14.12
N LYS A 4 -10.80 -9.49 -14.68
CA LYS A 4 -9.54 -9.33 -13.93
C LYS A 4 -8.78 -8.14 -14.48
N GLN A 5 -8.36 -7.24 -13.59
CA GLN A 5 -7.62 -6.03 -13.91
C GLN A 5 -6.44 -5.89 -12.97
N LEU A 6 -5.33 -5.36 -13.46
CA LEU A 6 -4.20 -5.00 -12.61
C LEU A 6 -4.62 -3.89 -11.66
N PHE A 7 -4.14 -3.99 -10.42
CA PHE A 7 -4.48 -3.06 -9.35
C PHE A 7 -3.20 -2.43 -8.76
N ASN A 8 -2.19 -2.23 -9.61
CA ASN A 8 -0.82 -1.92 -9.21
C ASN A 8 -0.53 -0.43 -9.13
N ASP A 9 -1.34 0.41 -9.78
CA ASP A 9 -1.05 1.84 -9.93
C ASP A 9 -1.69 2.68 -8.83
N GLY A 10 -1.17 3.89 -8.58
CA GLY A 10 -1.80 4.89 -7.72
C GLY A 10 -1.85 4.51 -6.25
N TRP A 11 -0.84 3.76 -5.80
CA TRP A 11 -0.61 3.48 -4.39
C TRP A 11 0.26 4.57 -3.76
N GLU A 12 0.02 4.80 -2.49
CA GLU A 12 0.87 5.62 -1.63
C GLU A 12 1.43 4.73 -0.52
N PHE A 13 2.67 4.98 -0.13
CA PHE A 13 3.37 4.29 0.94
C PHE A 13 3.78 5.27 2.04
N ALA A 14 3.69 4.82 3.28
CA ALA A 14 4.26 5.51 4.43
C ALA A 14 4.93 4.49 5.35
N LYS A 15 6.19 4.75 5.69
CA LYS A 15 6.91 4.00 6.72
C LYS A 15 6.56 4.56 8.09
N GLN A 16 6.22 3.67 9.01
CA GLN A 16 5.80 3.99 10.37
C GLN A 16 6.74 3.37 11.40
N ARG A 17 6.69 3.92 12.62
CA ARG A 17 7.29 3.27 13.78
C ARG A 17 6.52 1.99 14.08
N LEU A 18 7.19 1.01 14.68
CA LEU A 18 6.52 -0.17 15.20
C LEU A 18 5.41 0.23 16.17
N THR A 19 4.34 -0.56 16.17
CA THR A 19 3.13 -0.40 16.98
C THR A 19 2.40 0.92 16.73
N THR A 20 2.43 1.44 15.49
CA THR A 20 1.63 2.63 15.17
C THR A 20 0.17 2.23 15.01
N GLU A 21 -0.69 2.77 15.87
CA GLU A 21 -2.12 2.47 15.84
C GLU A 21 -2.81 3.07 14.61
N LEU A 22 -3.83 2.39 14.10
CA LEU A 22 -4.61 2.82 12.94
C LEU A 22 -5.20 4.24 13.11
N GLU A 23 -5.58 4.62 14.32
CA GLU A 23 -6.15 5.94 14.61
C GLU A 23 -5.15 7.08 14.36
N THR A 24 -3.87 6.83 14.61
CA THR A 24 -2.77 7.77 14.33
C THR A 24 -2.66 8.09 12.84
N ILE A 25 -3.19 7.20 11.99
CA ILE A 25 -3.00 7.25 10.54
C ILE A 25 -3.97 8.17 9.83
N ASN A 26 -5.09 8.45 10.47
CA ASN A 26 -6.01 9.50 10.04
C ASN A 26 -5.57 10.90 10.50
N GLY A 27 -4.49 10.99 11.27
CA GLY A 27 -3.86 12.27 11.63
C GLY A 27 -3.17 12.92 10.43
N ASN A 28 -3.10 14.25 10.44
CA ASN A 28 -2.43 15.03 9.39
C ASN A 28 -0.90 14.87 9.37
N ASP A 29 -0.33 14.09 10.29
CA ASP A 29 1.12 14.02 10.52
C ASP A 29 1.82 12.94 9.68
N ILE A 30 1.06 12.12 8.93
CA ILE A 30 1.66 11.09 8.08
C ILE A 30 1.97 11.64 6.69
N THR A 31 3.25 11.56 6.35
CA THR A 31 3.74 11.83 5.00
C THR A 31 3.59 10.58 4.15
N TRP A 32 2.74 10.66 3.14
CA TRP A 32 2.51 9.62 2.14
C TRP A 32 3.29 9.93 0.87
N SER A 33 3.93 8.91 0.28
CA SER A 33 4.68 9.02 -0.98
C SER A 33 4.10 8.09 -2.02
N PHE A 34 3.90 8.56 -3.25
CA PHE A 34 3.44 7.69 -4.35
C PHE A 34 4.47 6.60 -4.66
N VAL A 35 3.98 5.38 -4.87
CA VAL A 35 4.80 4.20 -5.24
C VAL A 35 4.07 3.36 -6.29
N ASP A 36 4.85 2.67 -7.11
CA ASP A 36 4.36 1.64 -8.03
C ASP A 36 4.50 0.26 -7.39
N ILE A 37 3.53 -0.62 -7.60
CA ILE A 37 3.57 -2.01 -7.11
C ILE A 37 4.04 -2.95 -8.25
N PRO A 38 5.00 -3.87 -8.01
CA PRO A 38 5.59 -4.25 -6.72
C PRO A 38 6.56 -3.21 -6.14
N HIS A 39 6.53 -3.05 -4.81
CA HIS A 39 7.36 -2.09 -4.09
C HIS A 39 8.09 -2.76 -2.91
N ASP A 40 9.37 -2.41 -2.76
CA ASP A 40 10.19 -2.76 -1.59
C ASP A 40 10.82 -1.45 -1.07
N TRP A 41 10.56 -1.11 0.20
CA TRP A 41 11.02 0.16 0.76
C TRP A 41 12.52 0.20 1.07
N LEU A 42 13.21 -0.95 1.08
CA LEU A 42 14.65 -1.06 1.31
C LEU A 42 15.46 -1.13 0.02
N ILE A 43 14.81 -1.19 -1.15
CA ILE A 43 15.48 -1.44 -2.43
C ILE A 43 16.60 -0.45 -2.77
N TYR A 44 16.48 0.80 -2.29
CA TYR A 44 17.47 1.84 -2.52
C TYR A 44 18.67 1.76 -1.55
N ASN A 45 18.53 1.09 -0.41
CA ASN A 45 19.59 0.92 0.58
C ASN A 45 20.34 -0.39 0.34
N THR A 46 21.12 -0.44 -0.73
CA THR A 46 21.85 -1.65 -1.13
C THR A 46 22.92 -2.13 -0.13
N LYS A 47 23.18 -1.37 0.94
CA LYS A 47 24.15 -1.71 1.99
C LYS A 47 23.50 -2.21 3.28
N ASP A 48 22.19 -2.02 3.43
CA ASP A 48 21.43 -2.42 4.61
C ASP A 48 19.98 -2.72 4.18
N LEU A 49 19.80 -3.96 3.73
CA LEU A 49 18.56 -4.48 3.12
C LEU A 49 17.60 -5.10 4.14
N TYR A 50 17.88 -4.97 5.44
CA TYR A 50 17.05 -5.56 6.49
C TYR A 50 16.75 -4.55 7.57
N GLU A 51 15.47 -4.24 7.73
CA GLU A 51 15.00 -3.37 8.79
C GLU A 51 13.69 -3.88 9.37
N THR A 52 13.60 -3.91 10.70
CA THR A 52 12.34 -4.17 11.40
C THR A 52 11.53 -2.88 11.48
N GLY A 53 10.37 -2.84 10.85
CA GLY A 53 9.49 -1.68 10.85
C GLY A 53 8.10 -2.00 10.33
N GLU A 54 7.24 -0.99 10.32
CA GLU A 54 5.88 -1.08 9.78
C GLU A 54 5.77 -0.26 8.50
N GLY A 55 5.26 -0.87 7.44
CA GLY A 55 5.01 -0.22 6.16
C GLY A 55 3.52 -0.22 5.86
N TRP A 56 2.96 0.94 5.56
CA TRP A 56 1.55 1.11 5.29
C TRP A 56 1.34 1.50 3.84
N TYR A 57 0.36 0.86 3.19
CA TYR A 57 -0.03 1.12 1.82
C TYR A 57 -1.46 1.67 1.78
N LYS A 58 -1.67 2.74 1.00
CA LYS A 58 -2.97 3.41 0.85
C LYS A 58 -3.27 3.63 -0.62
N LYS A 59 -4.50 3.34 -1.04
CA LYS A 59 -4.98 3.62 -2.39
C LYS A 59 -6.43 4.10 -2.33
N LYS A 60 -6.70 5.23 -2.99
CA LYS A 60 -8.06 5.68 -3.27
C LYS A 60 -8.45 5.19 -4.66
N PHE A 61 -9.60 4.56 -4.78
CA PHE A 61 -10.13 4.08 -6.06
C PHE A 61 -11.65 4.20 -6.07
N ASN A 62 -12.20 4.40 -7.27
CA ASN A 62 -13.64 4.39 -7.44
C ASN A 62 -14.09 2.96 -7.65
N HIS A 63 -14.94 2.47 -6.74
CA HIS A 63 -15.70 1.26 -7.00
C HIS A 63 -16.72 1.60 -8.10
N LYS A 64 -16.44 1.21 -9.35
CA LYS A 64 -17.48 1.20 -10.38
C LYS A 64 -18.61 0.29 -9.91
N THR A 65 -19.84 0.55 -10.34
CA THR A 65 -20.98 -0.33 -10.04
C THR A 65 -20.74 -1.70 -10.66
N ILE A 66 -20.06 -2.57 -9.92
CA ILE A 66 -19.88 -3.97 -10.26
C ILE A 66 -21.05 -4.67 -9.59
N GLU A 67 -21.97 -5.21 -10.38
CA GLU A 67 -22.97 -6.13 -9.85
C GLU A 67 -22.24 -7.42 -9.42
N GLY A 68 -22.24 -7.72 -8.12
CA GLY A 68 -21.65 -8.94 -7.57
C GLY A 68 -20.52 -8.70 -6.57
N GLN A 69 -19.60 -9.65 -6.48
CA GLN A 69 -18.50 -9.65 -5.51
C GLN A 69 -17.22 -9.13 -6.14
N VAL A 70 -16.45 -8.37 -5.36
CA VAL A 70 -15.14 -7.85 -5.74
C VAL A 70 -14.08 -8.46 -4.83
N PHE A 71 -13.00 -8.94 -5.44
CA PHE A 71 -11.86 -9.52 -4.74
C PHE A 71 -10.61 -8.70 -5.06
N ILE A 72 -9.79 -8.45 -4.04
CA ILE A 72 -8.43 -7.94 -4.21
C ILE A 72 -7.50 -9.13 -3.98
N GLU A 73 -6.84 -9.56 -5.06
CA GLU A 73 -5.86 -10.62 -5.01
C GLU A 73 -4.47 -10.01 -4.80
N MET A 74 -3.82 -10.37 -3.70
CA MET A 74 -2.47 -9.94 -3.37
C MET A 74 -1.48 -11.08 -3.61
N TYR A 75 -0.38 -10.78 -4.30
CA TYR A 75 0.73 -11.70 -4.52
C TYR A 75 1.92 -11.20 -3.72
N GLY A 76 2.54 -12.08 -2.93
CA GLY A 76 3.70 -11.81 -2.09
C GLY A 76 4.72 -12.93 -2.20
#